data_AF-A0A7S3E419-F1
#
_entry.id   AF-A0A7S3E419-F1
#
_cell.length_a   1.000
_cell.length_b   1.000
_cell.length_c   1.000
_cell.angle_alpha   90.00
_cell.angle_beta   90.00
_cell.angle_gamma   90.00
#
_symmetry.space_group_name_H-M   'P 1'
#
loop_
_entity.id
_entity.type
_entity.pdbx_description
1 polymer ?
#
loop_
_entity_poly.entity_id
_entity_poly.type
_entity_poly.pdbx_seq_one_letter_code
_entity_poly.pdbx_strand_id
1 'polypeptide(L)'
;GRVVLKSPADGSLTTKLVRIDRPIMRIPSLAIHLQRGVNDGLKVNFQQHMSPVLATSIKNELNSSPAPAAGGDAKDGKSSGPNAFQQHPLLLTLLAQELGTEASQIIDFELQVCDTQPSAIGGAMEELVFSGRLDNLAHCFISLRALTDSLG
;
A
#
# COMPACT_ATOMS: atom_id res chain seq x y z
N GLY A 1 5.99 -4.86 1.87
CA GLY A 1 5.80 -4.84 3.33
C GLY A 1 5.68 -6.25 3.86
N ARG A 2 5.25 -6.39 5.12
CA ARG A 2 5.02 -7.68 5.79
C ARG A 2 3.64 -7.74 6.40
N VAL A 3 3.07 -8.93 6.48
CA VAL A 3 1.77 -9.22 7.09
C VAL A 3 1.95 -10.36 8.09
N VAL A 4 1.40 -10.19 9.28
CA VAL A 4 1.36 -11.19 10.34
C VAL A 4 0.04 -11.94 10.25
N LEU A 5 0.14 -13.25 10.11
CA LEU A 5 -0.99 -14.16 9.94
C LEU A 5 -1.08 -15.11 11.13
N LYS A 6 -2.30 -15.43 11.53
CA LYS A 6 -2.60 -16.49 12.50
C LYS A 6 -3.12 -17.73 11.78
N SER A 7 -2.45 -18.85 12.00
CA SER A 7 -2.87 -20.16 11.51
C SER A 7 -4.19 -20.58 12.21
N PRO A 8 -5.23 -20.99 11.45
CA PRO A 8 -6.46 -21.49 12.05
C PRO A 8 -6.30 -22.86 12.73
N ALA A 9 -5.31 -23.66 12.32
CA ALA A 9 -5.17 -25.04 12.76
C ALA A 9 -4.64 -25.15 14.20
N ASP A 10 -3.65 -24.32 14.54
CA ASP A 10 -2.89 -24.39 15.79
C ASP A 10 -2.77 -23.02 16.49
N GLY A 11 -3.25 -21.95 15.86
CA GLY A 11 -3.16 -20.59 16.40
C GLY A 11 -1.76 -19.97 16.32
N SER A 12 -0.80 -20.61 15.65
CA SER A 12 0.57 -20.10 15.49
C SER A 12 0.60 -18.81 14.65
N LEU A 13 1.58 -17.95 14.92
CA LEU A 13 1.78 -16.70 14.19
C LEU A 13 2.91 -16.86 13.17
N THR A 14 2.65 -16.45 11.94
CA THR A 14 3.64 -16.46 10.86
C THR A 14 3.68 -15.11 10.15
N THR A 15 4.84 -14.73 9.64
CA THR A 15 5.01 -13.48 8.89
C THR A 15 5.22 -13.81 7.41
N LYS A 16 4.45 -13.17 6.53
CA LYS A 16 4.63 -13.25 5.08
C LYS A 16 4.98 -11.88 4.50
N LEU A 17 5.83 -11.87 3.47
CA LEU A 17 6.08 -10.67 2.68
C LEU A 17 4.98 -10.49 1.64
N VAL A 18 4.61 -9.24 1.40
CA VAL A 18 3.62 -8.88 0.38
C VAL A 18 4.11 -7.69 -0.44
N ARG A 19 3.89 -7.76 -1.76
CA ARG A 19 4.16 -6.70 -2.73
C ARG A 19 3.05 -6.69 -3.77
N ILE A 20 2.33 -5.57 -3.86
CA ILE A 20 1.28 -5.35 -4.86
C ILE A 20 1.91 -4.62 -6.03
N ASP A 21 2.16 -5.32 -7.14
CA ASP A 21 2.91 -4.79 -8.29
C ASP A 21 2.01 -4.09 -9.33
N ARG A 22 1.02 -3.34 -8.84
CA ARG A 22 0.09 -2.55 -9.66
C ARG A 22 -0.33 -1.28 -8.93
N PRO A 23 -0.60 -0.16 -9.64
CA PRO A 23 -0.94 1.11 -9.02
C PRO A 23 -2.35 1.07 -8.43
N ILE A 24 -2.46 0.76 -7.14
CA ILE A 24 -3.74 0.66 -6.42
C ILE A 24 -4.20 1.97 -5.78
N MET A 25 -3.31 2.95 -5.62
CA MET A 25 -3.61 4.18 -4.90
C MET A 25 -2.97 5.39 -5.55
N ARG A 26 -3.54 6.56 -5.29
CA ARG A 26 -3.06 7.84 -5.82
C ARG A 26 -3.19 8.95 -4.78
N ILE A 27 -2.19 9.82 -4.69
CA ILE A 27 -2.29 11.11 -3.98
C ILE A 27 -2.52 12.19 -5.05
N PRO A 28 -3.77 12.64 -5.29
CA PRO A 28 -4.05 13.65 -6.28
C PRO A 28 -3.68 15.06 -5.77
N SER A 29 -3.10 15.89 -6.64
CA SER A 29 -2.94 17.32 -6.38
C SER A 29 -4.27 18.06 -6.57
N LEU A 30 -4.50 19.13 -5.80
CA LEU A 30 -5.62 20.04 -6.03
C LEU A 30 -5.43 20.79 -7.36
N ALA A 31 -6.53 21.01 -8.08
CA ALA A 31 -6.51 21.75 -9.33
C ALA A 31 -6.00 23.20 -9.11
N ILE A 32 -5.11 23.68 -9.99
CA ILE A 32 -4.53 25.02 -9.91
C ILE A 32 -5.57 26.14 -9.84
N HIS A 33 -6.70 26.00 -10.54
CA HIS A 33 -7.80 26.97 -10.52
C HIS A 33 -8.38 27.20 -9.12
N LEU A 34 -8.30 26.18 -8.26
CA LEU A 34 -8.79 26.20 -6.88
C LEU A 34 -7.68 26.53 -5.87
N GLN A 35 -6.42 26.66 -6.32
CA GLN A 35 -5.26 26.93 -5.49
C GLN A 35 -4.49 28.15 -6.00
N ARG A 36 -5.02 29.34 -5.70
CA ARG A 36 -4.37 30.62 -6.02
C ARG A 36 -3.04 30.71 -5.24
N GLY A 37 -1.93 30.89 -5.95
CA GLY A 37 -0.58 30.97 -5.38
C GLY A 37 0.27 29.70 -5.51
N VAL A 38 -0.20 28.64 -6.18
CA VAL A 38 0.62 27.41 -6.37
C VAL A 38 1.89 27.66 -7.19
N ASN A 39 1.87 28.65 -8.09
CA ASN A 39 3.03 29.04 -8.91
C ASN A 39 4.16 29.68 -8.08
N ASP A 40 3.85 30.22 -6.90
CA ASP A 40 4.83 30.84 -6.00
C ASP A 40 5.40 29.83 -4.98
N GLY A 41 4.89 28.60 -4.98
CA GLY A 41 5.33 27.51 -4.12
C GLY A 41 4.18 26.64 -3.62
N LEU A 42 4.33 25.32 -3.77
CA LEU A 42 3.36 24.35 -3.27
C LEU A 42 3.54 24.14 -1.76
N LYS A 43 2.64 24.69 -0.95
CA LYS A 43 2.56 24.40 0.49
C LYS A 43 1.69 23.15 0.72
N VAL A 44 2.33 22.07 1.14
CA VAL A 44 1.66 20.79 1.45
C VAL A 44 1.54 20.60 2.95
N ASN A 45 0.33 20.28 3.43
CA ASN A 45 0.14 19.74 4.77
C ASN A 45 0.23 18.20 4.70
N PHE A 46 1.18 17.59 5.41
CA PHE A 46 1.40 16.14 5.36
C PHE A 46 0.23 15.31 5.89
N GLN A 47 -0.52 15.80 6.88
CA GLN A 47 -1.63 15.04 7.44
C GLN A 47 -2.89 15.13 6.58
N GLN A 48 -3.17 16.32 6.04
CA GLN A 48 -4.44 16.59 5.35
C GLN A 48 -4.36 16.34 3.84
N HIS A 49 -3.21 16.58 3.20
CA HIS A 49 -3.10 16.57 1.74
C HIS A 49 -2.45 15.29 1.18
N MET A 50 -1.86 14.44 2.02
CA MET A 50 -1.14 13.23 1.59
C MET A 50 -1.92 11.94 1.86
N SER A 51 -3.21 12.03 2.20
CA SER A 51 -4.06 10.84 2.32
C SER A 51 -4.34 10.26 0.92
N PRO A 52 -3.95 9.00 0.64
CA PRO A 52 -4.12 8.42 -0.68
C PRO A 52 -5.57 8.00 -0.94
N VAL A 53 -6.01 8.16 -2.19
CA VAL A 53 -7.28 7.62 -2.69
C VAL A 53 -7.05 6.18 -3.15
N LEU A 54 -7.80 5.24 -2.59
CA LEU A 54 -7.76 3.81 -2.93
C LEU A 54 -8.88 3.42 -3.91
N ALA A 55 -10.13 3.77 -3.59
CA ALA A 55 -11.31 3.42 -4.38
C ALA A 55 -12.47 4.38 -4.10
N THR A 56 -13.49 4.34 -4.96
CA THR A 56 -14.78 5.01 -4.71
C THR A 56 -15.74 4.04 -4.01
N SER A 57 -16.63 4.55 -3.15
CA SER A 57 -17.67 3.73 -2.50
C SER A 57 -18.58 3.04 -3.52
N ILE A 58 -18.98 3.75 -4.58
CA ILE A 58 -19.82 3.23 -5.66
C ILE A 58 -19.22 1.97 -6.28
N LYS A 59 -17.92 1.99 -6.63
CA LYS A 59 -17.28 0.82 -7.25
C LYS A 59 -17.08 -0.31 -6.24
N ASN A 60 -16.86 0.01 -4.97
CA ASN A 60 -16.77 -0.97 -3.90
C ASN A 60 -18.10 -1.71 -3.69
N GLU A 61 -19.22 -1.00 -3.67
CA GLU A 61 -20.56 -1.58 -3.55
C GLU A 61 -20.92 -2.45 -4.77
N LEU A 62 -20.64 -1.99 -5.99
CA LEU A 62 -20.89 -2.76 -7.21
C LEU A 62 -20.08 -4.05 -7.31
N ASN A 63 -18.87 -4.07 -6.73
CA ASN A 63 -17.99 -5.23 -6.74
C ASN A 63 -18.18 -6.14 -5.51
N SER A 64 -18.91 -5.67 -4.50
CA SER A 64 -19.34 -6.49 -3.38
C SER A 64 -20.50 -7.35 -3.87
N SER A 65 -20.28 -8.65 -4.06
CA SER A 65 -21.39 -9.57 -4.36
C SER A 65 -22.53 -9.35 -3.38
N PRO A 66 -23.81 -9.39 -3.80
CA PRO A 66 -24.92 -9.19 -2.89
C PRO A 66 -24.89 -10.30 -1.83
N ALA A 67 -24.42 -9.98 -0.64
CA ALA A 67 -24.80 -10.71 0.56
C ALA A 67 -26.32 -10.55 0.71
N PRO A 68 -27.06 -11.58 1.16
CA PRO A 68 -28.51 -11.51 1.27
C PRO A 68 -28.89 -10.30 2.12
N ALA A 69 -29.89 -9.57 1.65
CA ALA A 69 -30.39 -8.33 2.26
C ALA A 69 -30.64 -8.49 3.77
N ALA A 70 -29.65 -8.10 4.58
CA ALA A 70 -29.91 -7.66 5.93
C ALA A 70 -30.35 -6.19 5.82
N GLY A 71 -31.66 -6.00 5.67
CA GLY A 71 -32.27 -4.69 5.88
C GLY A 71 -31.91 -4.20 7.29
N GLY A 72 -31.29 -3.04 7.37
CA GLY A 72 -30.91 -2.43 8.63
C GLY A 72 -30.15 -1.15 8.36
N ASP A 73 -30.74 -0.04 8.79
CA ASP A 73 -30.19 1.31 8.71
C ASP A 73 -28.70 1.37 9.05
N ALA A 74 -27.96 2.10 8.22
CA ALA A 74 -26.57 2.47 8.48
C ALA A 74 -26.48 3.32 9.75
N LYS A 75 -26.41 2.67 10.90
CA LYS A 75 -25.93 3.23 12.16
C LYS A 75 -24.55 2.67 12.43
N ASP A 76 -23.59 3.58 12.50
CA ASP A 76 -22.27 3.47 13.12
C ASP A 76 -21.69 2.05 13.20
N GLY A 77 -20.85 1.71 12.24
CA GLY A 77 -19.99 0.52 12.25
C GLY A 77 -18.98 0.56 13.39
N LYS A 78 -19.43 0.37 14.63
CA LYS A 78 -18.62 -0.17 15.71
C LYS A 78 -18.71 -1.69 15.65
N SER A 79 -17.91 -2.30 14.79
CA SER A 79 -17.49 -3.68 15.02
C SER A 79 -16.49 -3.68 16.18
N SER A 80 -16.98 -3.54 17.41
CA SER A 80 -16.18 -3.63 18.64
C SER A 80 -15.90 -5.10 18.96
N GLY A 81 -15.21 -5.79 18.06
CA GLY A 81 -14.51 -7.04 18.37
C GLY A 81 -13.06 -6.71 18.74
N PRO A 82 -12.40 -7.48 19.64
CA PRO A 82 -11.05 -7.19 20.10
C PRO A 82 -9.96 -7.23 19.00
N ASN A 83 -10.31 -7.67 17.78
CA ASN A 83 -9.42 -7.79 16.62
C ASN A 83 -9.90 -6.98 15.39
N ALA A 84 -10.83 -6.04 15.56
CA ALA A 84 -11.31 -5.26 14.42
C ALA A 84 -10.31 -4.17 14.04
N PHE A 85 -9.57 -4.37 12.95
CA PHE A 85 -8.77 -3.32 12.35
C PHE A 85 -9.64 -2.08 12.10
N GLN A 86 -9.13 -0.90 12.45
CA GLN A 86 -9.69 0.39 12.05
C GLN A 86 -9.46 0.70 10.55
N GLN A 87 -9.17 -0.33 9.75
CA GLN A 87 -8.78 -0.20 8.35
C GLN A 87 -9.95 -0.52 7.43
N HIS A 88 -10.01 0.13 6.28
CA HIS A 88 -11.09 -0.10 5.33
C HIS A 88 -11.08 -1.57 4.84
N PRO A 89 -12.22 -2.30 4.89
CA PRO A 89 -12.27 -3.74 4.59
C PRO A 89 -11.67 -4.13 3.24
N LEU A 90 -11.80 -3.26 2.24
CA LEU A 90 -11.22 -3.45 0.90
C LEU A 90 -9.70 -3.71 0.93
N LEU A 91 -8.95 -3.05 1.82
CA LEU A 91 -7.50 -3.26 1.94
C LEU A 91 -7.18 -4.65 2.48
N LEU A 92 -7.94 -5.12 3.49
CA LEU A 92 -7.77 -6.46 4.06
C LEU A 92 -8.09 -7.53 3.02
N THR A 93 -9.18 -7.36 2.26
CA THR A 93 -9.53 -8.26 1.16
C THR A 93 -8.44 -8.30 0.09
N LEU A 94 -7.86 -7.15 -0.26
CA LEU A 94 -6.77 -7.05 -1.22
C LEU A 94 -5.52 -7.81 -0.75
N LEU A 95 -5.10 -7.61 0.51
CA LEU A 95 -3.96 -8.31 1.09
C LEU A 95 -4.19 -9.82 1.19
N ALA A 96 -5.39 -10.22 1.59
CA ALA A 96 -5.81 -11.61 1.66
C ALA A 96 -5.72 -12.29 0.28
N GLN A 97 -6.18 -11.61 -0.77
CA GLN A 97 -6.08 -12.10 -2.15
C GLN A 97 -4.63 -12.28 -2.62
N GLU A 98 -3.74 -11.32 -2.33
CA GLU A 98 -2.31 -11.42 -2.68
C GLU A 98 -1.59 -12.55 -1.95
N LEU A 99 -2.01 -12.85 -0.72
CA LEU A 99 -1.38 -13.85 0.14
C LEU A 99 -2.00 -15.25 0.00
N GLY A 100 -3.12 -15.38 -0.71
CA GLY A 100 -3.91 -16.62 -0.80
C GLY A 100 -4.45 -17.07 0.55
N THR A 101 -4.84 -16.12 1.40
CA THR A 101 -5.29 -16.35 2.78
C THR A 101 -6.67 -15.73 3.01
N GLU A 102 -7.33 -16.05 4.12
CA GLU A 102 -8.56 -15.34 4.49
C GLU A 102 -8.23 -14.02 5.21
N ALA A 103 -9.08 -12.99 5.04
CA ALA A 103 -8.92 -11.72 5.74
C ALA A 103 -8.98 -11.87 7.28
N SER A 104 -9.70 -12.89 7.76
CA SER A 104 -9.81 -13.26 9.19
C SER A 104 -8.48 -13.72 9.80
N GLN A 105 -7.54 -14.19 8.98
CA GLN A 105 -6.23 -14.67 9.43
C GLN A 105 -5.23 -13.54 9.63
N ILE A 106 -5.47 -12.37 9.05
CA ILE A 106 -4.58 -11.20 9.19
C ILE A 106 -4.75 -10.65 10.61
N ILE A 107 -3.64 -10.55 11.35
CA ILE A 107 -3.62 -10.01 12.72
C ILE A 107 -2.96 -8.65 12.80
N ASP A 108 -1.91 -8.44 11.99
CA ASP A 108 -1.25 -7.13 11.88
C ASP A 108 -0.51 -7.02 10.53
N PHE A 109 -0.10 -5.82 10.14
CA PHE A 109 0.75 -5.61 8.99
C PHE A 109 1.60 -4.34 9.09
N GLU A 110 2.76 -4.37 8.44
CA GLU A 110 3.60 -3.20 8.22
C GLU A 110 3.80 -3.02 6.71
N LEU A 111 3.17 -1.98 6.17
CA LEU A 111 3.15 -1.69 4.75
C LEU A 111 3.73 -0.31 4.49
N GLN A 112 4.51 -0.22 3.41
CA GLN A 112 5.02 1.03 2.88
C GLN A 112 4.40 1.28 1.51
N VAL A 113 4.05 2.54 1.22
CA VAL A 113 3.65 2.95 -0.13
C VAL A 113 4.92 3.15 -0.95
N CYS A 114 4.95 2.61 -2.17
CA CYS A 114 6.04 2.80 -3.10
C CYS A 114 5.51 3.10 -4.50
N ASP A 115 6.33 3.78 -5.29
CA ASP A 115 6.07 3.94 -6.71
C ASP A 115 6.10 2.57 -7.41
N THR A 116 5.16 2.39 -8.33
CA THR A 116 5.03 1.19 -9.17
C THR A 116 5.77 1.30 -10.49
N GLN A 117 6.26 2.51 -10.83
CA GLN A 117 7.13 2.69 -11.98
C GLN A 117 8.44 1.92 -11.78
N PRO A 118 8.80 0.99 -12.69
CA PRO A 118 10.08 0.29 -12.63
C PRO A 118 11.26 1.23 -12.81
N SER A 119 12.41 0.85 -12.25
CA SER A 119 13.67 1.55 -12.48
C SER A 119 14.08 1.47 -13.96
N ALA A 120 14.69 2.53 -14.46
CA ALA A 120 15.13 2.63 -15.86
C ALA A 120 16.49 3.34 -15.99
N ILE A 121 17.20 3.06 -17.08
CA ILE A 121 18.31 3.90 -17.54
C ILE A 121 17.73 5.02 -18.41
N GLY A 122 18.27 6.23 -18.26
CA GLY A 122 17.79 7.41 -18.98
C GLY A 122 18.86 8.47 -19.19
N GLY A 123 18.44 9.66 -19.58
CA GLY A 123 19.32 10.70 -20.12
C GLY A 123 19.53 10.53 -21.62
N ALA A 124 19.86 11.61 -22.33
CA ALA A 124 20.03 11.57 -23.79
C ALA A 124 21.11 10.57 -24.24
N MET A 125 22.10 10.33 -23.38
CA MET A 125 23.21 9.40 -23.58
C MET A 125 23.12 8.13 -22.71
N GLU A 126 21.95 7.83 -22.14
CA GLU A 126 21.74 6.64 -21.28
C GLU A 126 22.69 6.54 -20.07
N GLU A 127 23.11 7.68 -19.54
CA GLU A 127 24.10 7.78 -18.46
C GLU A 127 23.49 7.94 -17.05
N LEU A 128 22.15 8.05 -16.96
CA LEU A 128 21.44 8.29 -15.70
C LEU A 128 20.65 7.06 -15.26
N VAL A 129 20.56 6.84 -13.95
CA VAL A 129 19.70 5.82 -13.35
C VAL A 129 18.47 6.48 -12.73
N PHE A 130 17.29 6.17 -13.26
CA PHE A 130 16.01 6.60 -12.71
C PHE A 130 15.46 5.47 -11.84
N SER A 131 15.53 5.63 -10.53
CA SER A 131 15.00 4.65 -9.59
C SER A 131 14.57 5.33 -8.30
N GLY A 132 13.43 4.91 -7.76
CA GLY A 132 13.11 5.19 -6.37
C GLY A 132 14.10 4.52 -5.41
N ARG A 133 14.25 5.09 -4.21
CA ARG A 133 15.01 4.50 -3.08
C ARG A 133 16.50 4.27 -3.34
N LEU A 134 17.12 5.01 -4.27
CA LEU A 134 18.58 4.94 -4.48
C LEU A 134 19.35 5.23 -3.19
N ASP A 135 18.92 6.25 -2.45
CA ASP A 135 19.32 6.47 -1.07
C ASP A 135 18.54 5.51 -0.14
N ASN A 136 19.13 4.47 0.47
CA ASN A 136 20.53 4.03 0.38
C ASN A 136 20.70 2.64 -0.27
N LEU A 137 19.69 2.15 -1.02
CA LEU A 137 19.74 0.81 -1.59
C LEU A 137 20.88 0.62 -2.59
N ALA A 138 21.33 1.68 -3.26
CA ALA A 138 22.48 1.62 -4.15
C ALA A 138 23.75 1.18 -3.40
N HIS A 139 24.02 1.75 -2.23
CA HIS A 139 25.18 1.37 -1.42
C HIS A 139 25.00 -0.01 -0.78
N CYS A 140 23.80 -0.36 -0.33
CA CYS A 140 23.51 -1.72 0.16
C CYS A 140 23.83 -2.78 -0.91
N PHE A 141 23.39 -2.54 -2.14
CA PHE A 141 23.64 -3.44 -3.26
C PHE A 141 25.14 -3.58 -3.56
N ILE A 142 25.86 -2.46 -3.72
CA ILE A 142 27.30 -2.49 -4.05
C ILE A 142 28.09 -3.16 -2.93
N SER A 143 27.77 -2.87 -1.66
CA SER A 143 28.48 -3.45 -0.51
C SER A 143 28.28 -4.97 -0.43
N LEU A 144 27.04 -5.44 -0.58
CA LEU A 144 26.74 -6.87 -0.59
C LEU A 144 27.39 -7.57 -1.79
N ARG A 145 27.36 -6.94 -2.95
CA ARG A 145 27.98 -7.47 -4.16
C ARG A 145 29.49 -7.59 -4.01
N ALA A 146 30.15 -6.53 -3.55
CA ALA A 146 31.60 -6.52 -3.33
C ALA A 146 32.03 -7.59 -2.30
N LEU A 147 31.28 -7.75 -1.21
CA LEU A 147 31.53 -8.82 -0.24
C LEU A 147 31.41 -10.21 -0.87
N THR A 148 30.35 -10.45 -1.65
CA THR A 148 30.13 -11.72 -2.35
C THR A 148 31.26 -12.01 -3.35
N ASP A 149 31.65 -11.00 -4.13
CA ASP A 149 32.71 -11.12 -5.13
C ASP A 149 34.10 -11.31 -4.47
N SER A 150 34.33 -10.80 -3.25
CA SER A 150 35.59 -10.99 -2.51
C SER A 150 35.80 -12.40 -1.95
N LEU A 151 34.73 -13.19 -1.85
CA LEU A 151 34.76 -14.58 -1.38
C LEU A 151 34.96 -15.59 -2.53
N GLY A 152 35.08 -15.10 -3.78
CA GLY A 152 35.37 -15.87 -4.99
C GLY A 152 36.85 -15.96 -5.31
#